data_AF-X0SZA3-F1
#
_entry.id   AF-X0SZA3-F1
#
_cell.length_a   1.000
_cell.length_b   1.000
_cell.length_c   1.000
_cell.angle_alpha   90.00
_cell.angle_beta   90.00
_cell.angle_gamma   90.00
#
_symmetry.space_group_name_H-M   'P 1'
#
loop_
_entity.id
_entity.type
_entity.pdbx_description
1 polymer ?
#
loop_
_entity_poly.entity_id
_entity_poly.type
_entity_poly.pdbx_seq_one_letter_code
_entity_poly.pdbx_strand_id
1 'polypeptide(L)'
;GILFVAAAGNETINNDVFPCYPSSYDLDNIISVMATDRNDEIAYYSNYGPHSVDIAAPGGVQYFEGDPRGILSTIAGGGYAYIQGTSMAAAHVAGAAALVWSTDPNLTHIEVKEKLVHPLAIDRIPALQGHCVSGGRLNAYEALTLPDNGGLVVNTSIPYNSNDPSTYWETIQAAIDANDTNDGDVLIAAAGIYIENIDFSGKRITLRSGNIYDYNDANINPESTIIDGNSNGLVVSFQGGEGLNTVLKGFTIIGGLANYGGGIGCYGASPTITDCIITVNTAMYYGGGIECDGGSPTITNCNITNNNAVYYGGGIDCFYASPTITNCIITNNRTSDYRGIGGGVNCEQASPTIAHCTITNNDANSKGGGVACYYSDPNIFNCFITNNSATYLGGGIDCELSSPTITNCTVVGNTAAEGGGILADQNSLPTITNCILWGSGDDLYGCSAKYSCIQDGDPGTGNVHSDPLFVTGPRGDYYLSQIAAGQLADSPCVDAG
;
A
#
# COMPACT_ATOMS: atom_id res chain seq x y z
N GLY A 1 1.56 -7.12 -33.05
CA GLY A 1 0.12 -6.83 -33.13
C GLY A 1 -0.09 -5.35 -33.39
N ILE A 2 -1.33 -4.86 -33.33
CA ILE A 2 -1.66 -3.42 -33.34
C ILE A 2 -2.35 -3.11 -32.01
N LEU A 3 -1.85 -2.11 -31.29
CA LEU A 3 -2.48 -1.56 -30.09
C LEU A 3 -3.29 -0.32 -30.47
N PHE A 4 -4.57 -0.29 -30.13
CA PHE A 4 -5.45 0.85 -30.34
C PHE A 4 -5.61 1.63 -29.04
N VAL A 5 -5.35 2.93 -29.07
CA VAL A 5 -5.61 3.82 -27.93
C VAL A 5 -6.76 4.73 -28.30
N ALA A 6 -7.87 4.62 -27.58
CA ALA A 6 -9.14 5.23 -27.93
C ALA A 6 -9.66 6.12 -26.80
N ALA A 7 -10.18 7.28 -27.18
CA ALA A 7 -10.81 8.23 -26.27
C ALA A 7 -12.14 7.66 -25.74
N ALA A 8 -12.36 7.72 -24.42
CA ALA A 8 -13.57 7.19 -23.79
C ALA A 8 -14.87 7.96 -24.16
N GLY A 9 -14.75 9.17 -24.73
CA GLY A 9 -15.87 10.07 -25.04
C GLY A 9 -15.93 11.30 -24.12
N ASN A 10 -16.77 12.28 -24.47
CA ASN A 10 -16.83 13.60 -23.83
C ASN A 10 -18.27 14.02 -23.45
N GLU A 11 -19.11 13.06 -23.08
CA GLU A 11 -20.53 13.21 -22.79
C GLU A 11 -20.87 13.15 -21.28
N THR A 12 -19.86 12.99 -20.40
CA THR A 12 -20.04 12.83 -18.94
C THR A 12 -20.88 11.60 -18.58
N ILE A 13 -20.84 10.56 -19.40
CA ILE A 13 -21.61 9.33 -19.20
C ILE A 13 -20.74 8.16 -18.76
N ASN A 14 -21.38 7.19 -18.09
CA ASN A 14 -20.76 5.92 -17.73
C ASN A 14 -20.80 4.95 -18.92
N ASN A 15 -19.64 4.62 -19.46
CA ASN A 15 -19.46 3.69 -20.58
C ASN A 15 -19.85 2.24 -20.25
N ASP A 16 -19.89 1.86 -18.96
CA ASP A 16 -20.39 0.54 -18.54
C ASP A 16 -21.91 0.40 -18.80
N VAL A 17 -22.62 1.54 -18.88
CA VAL A 17 -24.07 1.60 -19.14
C VAL A 17 -24.34 2.02 -20.59
N PHE A 18 -23.58 3.00 -21.09
CA PHE A 18 -23.74 3.59 -22.42
C PHE A 18 -22.40 3.52 -23.18
N PRO A 19 -22.09 2.40 -23.85
CA PRO A 19 -20.78 2.18 -24.46
C PRO A 19 -20.48 3.21 -25.55
N CYS A 20 -19.24 3.70 -25.56
CA CYS A 20 -18.71 4.61 -26.56
C CYS A 20 -17.74 3.85 -27.48
N TYR A 21 -18.05 3.77 -28.77
CA TYR A 21 -17.24 3.04 -29.73
C TYR A 21 -16.28 3.98 -30.49
N PRO A 22 -15.02 3.57 -30.73
CA PRO A 22 -14.49 2.21 -30.56
C PRO A 22 -13.93 1.88 -29.17
N SER A 23 -13.87 2.82 -28.21
CA SER A 23 -13.20 2.59 -26.91
C SER A 23 -13.81 1.49 -26.05
N SER A 24 -15.10 1.21 -26.20
CA SER A 24 -15.83 0.19 -25.41
C SER A 24 -15.93 -1.17 -26.12
N TYR A 25 -15.14 -1.44 -27.17
CA TYR A 25 -15.00 -2.80 -27.67
C TYR A 25 -14.21 -3.65 -26.66
N ASP A 26 -14.76 -4.81 -26.31
CA ASP A 26 -14.11 -5.80 -25.44
C ASP A 26 -13.05 -6.58 -26.22
N LEU A 27 -11.90 -5.94 -26.43
CA LEU A 27 -10.74 -6.50 -27.13
C LEU A 27 -9.46 -6.20 -26.32
N ASP A 28 -8.59 -7.20 -26.21
CA ASP A 28 -7.30 -7.14 -25.52
C ASP A 28 -6.36 -6.06 -26.06
N ASN A 29 -6.54 -5.69 -27.34
CA ASN A 29 -5.71 -4.72 -28.03
C ASN A 29 -6.23 -3.28 -28.03
N ILE A 30 -7.21 -2.94 -27.18
CA ILE A 30 -7.74 -1.59 -27.01
C ILE A 30 -7.40 -1.05 -25.61
N ILE A 31 -6.95 0.20 -25.54
CA ILE A 31 -6.86 1.00 -24.30
C ILE A 31 -7.86 2.15 -24.39
N SER A 32 -8.88 2.12 -23.55
CA SER A 32 -9.92 3.13 -23.37
C SER A 32 -9.44 4.17 -22.35
N VAL A 33 -9.43 5.46 -22.75
CA VAL A 33 -8.77 6.53 -22.00
C VAL A 33 -9.73 7.65 -21.60
N MET A 34 -9.91 7.87 -20.29
CA MET A 34 -10.60 9.04 -19.75
C MET A 34 -9.65 10.23 -19.52
N ALA A 35 -10.23 11.42 -19.32
CA ALA A 35 -9.49 12.68 -19.22
C ALA A 35 -9.47 13.22 -17.78
N THR A 36 -8.30 13.64 -17.32
CA THR A 36 -8.14 14.50 -16.15
C THR A 36 -7.87 15.96 -16.53
N ASP A 37 -8.18 16.87 -15.61
CA ASP A 37 -7.74 18.25 -15.66
C ASP A 37 -6.34 18.43 -15.05
N ARG A 38 -5.87 19.68 -14.94
CA ARG A 38 -4.52 20.00 -14.42
C ARG A 38 -4.36 19.84 -12.90
N ASN A 39 -5.47 19.65 -12.18
CA ASN A 39 -5.50 19.44 -10.74
C ASN A 39 -5.74 17.96 -10.39
N ASP A 40 -5.67 17.07 -11.39
CA ASP A 40 -5.92 15.64 -11.22
C ASP A 40 -7.37 15.29 -10.86
N GLU A 41 -8.30 16.20 -11.15
CA GLU A 41 -9.72 15.90 -11.11
C GLU A 41 -10.19 15.30 -12.44
N ILE A 42 -11.28 14.53 -12.40
CA ILE A 42 -11.94 14.07 -13.64
C ILE A 42 -12.39 15.31 -14.42
N ALA A 43 -11.99 15.43 -15.68
CA ALA A 43 -12.39 16.54 -16.52
C ALA A 43 -13.92 16.54 -16.66
N TYR A 44 -14.57 17.72 -16.53
CA TYR A 44 -16.03 17.83 -16.39
C TYR A 44 -16.85 17.22 -17.54
N TYR A 45 -16.22 16.96 -18.69
CA TYR A 45 -16.84 16.37 -19.86
C TYR A 45 -16.54 14.87 -20.01
N SER A 46 -15.54 14.33 -19.30
CA SER A 46 -15.00 13.00 -19.58
C SER A 46 -16.05 11.92 -19.35
N ASN A 47 -16.17 10.99 -20.30
CA ASN A 47 -16.78 9.71 -19.97
C ASN A 47 -15.87 8.93 -19.03
N TYR A 48 -16.46 8.00 -18.30
CA TYR A 48 -15.80 7.14 -17.33
C TYR A 48 -16.43 5.73 -17.38
N GLY A 49 -15.82 4.76 -16.72
CA GLY A 49 -16.31 3.39 -16.70
C GLY A 49 -15.43 2.52 -15.81
N PRO A 50 -15.85 2.21 -14.57
CA PRO A 50 -15.08 1.34 -13.68
C PRO A 50 -14.70 -0.02 -14.28
N HIS A 51 -15.42 -0.51 -15.30
CA HIS A 51 -15.12 -1.78 -15.96
C HIS A 51 -14.72 -1.66 -17.44
N SER A 52 -15.07 -0.56 -18.11
CA SER A 52 -14.87 -0.38 -19.57
C SER A 52 -13.87 0.70 -19.96
N VAL A 53 -13.37 1.49 -19.01
CA VAL A 53 -12.32 2.48 -19.24
C VAL A 53 -11.06 2.04 -18.52
N ASP A 54 -9.97 1.81 -19.24
CA ASP A 54 -8.76 1.22 -18.67
C ASP A 54 -7.98 2.22 -17.79
N ILE A 55 -7.79 3.46 -18.25
CA ILE A 55 -6.86 4.41 -17.63
C ILE A 55 -7.25 5.87 -17.83
N ALA A 56 -6.77 6.76 -16.97
CA ALA A 56 -6.88 8.20 -17.16
C ALA A 56 -5.57 8.81 -17.69
N ALA A 57 -5.67 9.93 -18.41
CA ALA A 57 -4.52 10.76 -18.77
C ALA A 57 -4.90 12.24 -18.89
N PRO A 58 -3.93 13.17 -18.91
CA PRO A 58 -4.22 14.60 -19.04
C PRO A 58 -4.99 14.92 -20.33
N GLY A 59 -6.24 15.35 -20.18
CA GLY A 59 -7.10 15.81 -21.27
C GLY A 59 -7.40 17.31 -21.24
N GLY A 60 -7.14 17.97 -20.10
CA GLY A 60 -7.29 19.41 -19.92
C GLY A 60 -8.75 19.89 -19.88
N VAL A 61 -8.96 21.16 -19.57
CA VAL A 61 -10.30 21.79 -19.53
C VAL A 61 -10.29 23.19 -20.16
N GLN A 62 -11.40 23.61 -20.74
CA GLN A 62 -11.59 24.90 -21.39
C GLN A 62 -12.95 25.48 -21.07
N TYR A 63 -12.94 26.69 -20.55
CA TYR A 63 -14.16 27.46 -20.30
C TYR A 63 -14.34 28.60 -21.32
N PHE A 64 -13.31 28.89 -22.11
CA PHE A 64 -13.29 29.87 -23.19
C PHE A 64 -12.24 29.48 -24.24
N GLU A 65 -12.34 30.07 -25.44
CA GLU A 65 -11.39 29.81 -26.52
C GLU A 65 -9.97 30.22 -26.12
N GLY A 66 -9.00 29.31 -26.27
CA GLY A 66 -7.61 29.55 -25.90
C GLY A 66 -7.32 29.47 -24.40
N ASP A 67 -8.24 28.91 -23.61
CA ASP A 67 -8.02 28.70 -22.18
C ASP A 67 -6.77 27.85 -21.94
N PRO A 68 -5.75 28.38 -21.23
CA PRO A 68 -4.48 27.69 -21.02
C PRO A 68 -4.63 26.43 -20.16
N ARG A 69 -5.80 26.20 -19.56
CA ARG A 69 -6.15 24.95 -18.86
C ARG A 69 -6.36 23.75 -19.79
N GLY A 70 -6.47 23.96 -21.11
CA GLY A 70 -6.43 22.89 -22.10
C GLY A 70 -5.03 22.30 -22.28
N ILE A 71 -4.92 21.29 -23.14
CA ILE A 71 -3.66 20.70 -23.59
C ILE A 71 -3.16 21.49 -24.80
N LEU A 72 -1.94 22.00 -24.73
CA LEU A 72 -1.29 22.67 -25.85
C LEU A 72 -1.00 21.65 -26.95
N SER A 73 -1.71 21.75 -28.07
CA SER A 73 -1.70 20.75 -29.14
C SER A 73 -1.42 21.39 -30.49
N THR A 74 -0.86 20.59 -31.41
CA THR A 74 -0.69 20.99 -32.81
C THR A 74 -2.02 20.96 -33.55
N ILE A 75 -2.27 21.95 -34.41
CA ILE A 75 -3.51 22.06 -35.19
C ILE A 75 -3.25 21.96 -36.69
N ALA A 76 -4.30 21.60 -37.45
CA ALA A 76 -4.24 21.55 -38.91
C ALA A 76 -3.90 22.93 -39.50
N GLY A 77 -3.03 22.96 -40.49
CA GLY A 77 -2.50 24.20 -41.06
C GLY A 77 -1.25 24.76 -40.35
N GLY A 78 -0.79 24.10 -39.29
CA GLY A 78 0.40 24.48 -38.51
C GLY A 78 0.08 25.36 -37.29
N GLY A 79 1.02 25.43 -36.36
CA GLY A 79 0.87 26.18 -35.10
C GLY A 79 0.33 25.36 -33.94
N TYR A 80 -0.02 26.06 -32.86
CA TYR A 80 -0.47 25.47 -31.60
C TYR A 80 -1.75 26.14 -31.10
N ALA A 81 -2.63 25.36 -30.50
CA ALA A 81 -3.76 25.85 -29.73
C ALA A 81 -3.93 25.00 -28.48
N TYR A 82 -4.42 25.62 -27.41
CA TYR A 82 -4.97 24.84 -26.31
C TYR A 82 -6.27 24.20 -26.81
N ILE A 83 -6.44 22.89 -26.57
CA ILE A 83 -7.68 22.13 -26.81
C ILE A 83 -7.95 21.18 -25.64
N GLN A 84 -9.17 20.68 -25.51
CA GLN A 84 -9.54 19.69 -24.50
C GLN A 84 -10.14 18.44 -25.14
N GLY A 85 -10.10 17.33 -24.41
CA GLY A 85 -10.86 16.14 -24.73
C GLY A 85 -10.17 14.87 -24.28
N THR A 86 -10.95 13.79 -24.16
CA THR A 86 -10.40 12.43 -24.05
C THR A 86 -9.52 12.06 -25.24
N SER A 87 -9.66 12.73 -26.39
CA SER A 87 -8.72 12.63 -27.52
C SER A 87 -7.30 13.09 -27.18
N MET A 88 -7.15 14.14 -26.37
CA MET A 88 -5.84 14.61 -25.92
C MET A 88 -5.26 13.67 -24.87
N ALA A 89 -6.09 13.13 -23.98
CA ALA A 89 -5.69 12.10 -23.03
C ALA A 89 -5.20 10.83 -23.75
N ALA A 90 -5.96 10.33 -24.73
CA ALA A 90 -5.58 9.20 -25.56
C ALA A 90 -4.24 9.42 -26.30
N ALA A 91 -3.94 10.64 -26.74
CA ALA A 91 -2.67 10.96 -27.38
C ALA A 91 -1.46 10.79 -26.42
N HIS A 92 -1.62 11.14 -25.13
CA HIS A 92 -0.57 10.91 -24.13
C HIS A 92 -0.32 9.41 -23.91
N VAL A 93 -1.38 8.60 -23.78
CA VAL A 93 -1.27 7.14 -23.61
C VAL A 93 -0.66 6.49 -24.85
N ALA A 94 -1.04 6.92 -26.05
CA ALA A 94 -0.42 6.46 -27.29
C ALA A 94 1.09 6.79 -27.37
N GLY A 95 1.48 7.98 -26.91
CA GLY A 95 2.88 8.38 -26.81
C GLY A 95 3.67 7.51 -25.84
N ALA A 96 3.11 7.22 -24.65
CA ALA A 96 3.73 6.34 -23.67
C ALA A 96 3.83 4.90 -24.18
N ALA A 97 2.81 4.38 -24.86
CA ALA A 97 2.86 3.07 -25.50
C ALA A 97 4.00 2.96 -26.51
N ALA A 98 4.15 3.96 -27.38
CA ALA A 98 5.26 4.00 -28.34
C ALA A 98 6.62 4.09 -27.64
N LEU A 99 6.71 4.80 -26.52
CA LEU A 99 7.93 4.93 -25.73
C LEU A 99 8.34 3.59 -25.11
N VAL A 100 7.42 2.89 -24.44
CA VAL A 100 7.64 1.54 -23.88
C VAL A 100 8.06 0.55 -24.98
N TRP A 101 7.37 0.57 -26.12
CA TRP A 101 7.70 -0.34 -27.22
C TRP A 101 9.05 -0.03 -27.88
N SER A 102 9.56 1.20 -27.74
CA SER A 102 10.86 1.58 -28.28
C SER A 102 12.03 1.03 -27.46
N THR A 103 11.82 0.72 -26.17
CA THR A 103 12.88 0.15 -25.31
C THR A 103 13.02 -1.35 -25.49
N ASP A 104 11.94 -2.06 -25.80
CA ASP A 104 11.99 -3.46 -26.25
C ASP A 104 11.01 -3.69 -27.43
N PRO A 105 11.53 -3.76 -28.67
CA PRO A 105 10.71 -4.02 -29.85
C PRO A 105 10.06 -5.42 -29.90
N ASN A 106 10.44 -6.35 -29.02
CA ASN A 106 9.88 -7.71 -29.00
C ASN A 106 8.60 -7.81 -28.17
N LEU A 107 8.31 -6.81 -27.33
CA LEU A 107 7.05 -6.77 -26.58
C LEU A 107 5.86 -6.91 -27.52
N THR A 108 4.90 -7.72 -27.11
CA THR A 108 3.60 -7.81 -27.74
C THR A 108 2.75 -6.59 -27.35
N HIS A 109 1.72 -6.32 -28.15
CA HIS A 109 0.74 -5.29 -27.83
C HIS A 109 0.03 -5.51 -26.48
N ILE A 110 -0.12 -6.77 -26.05
CA ILE A 110 -0.71 -7.13 -24.75
C ILE A 110 0.25 -6.72 -23.64
N GLU A 111 1.53 -7.11 -23.72
CA GLU A 111 2.54 -6.74 -22.72
C GLU A 111 2.72 -5.21 -22.62
N VAL A 112 2.66 -4.48 -23.75
CA VAL A 112 2.68 -3.01 -23.72
C VAL A 112 1.43 -2.45 -23.04
N LYS A 113 0.22 -2.98 -23.32
CA LYS A 113 -1.00 -2.57 -22.62
C LYS A 113 -0.88 -2.82 -21.12
N GLU A 114 -0.50 -4.04 -20.75
CA GLU A 114 -0.33 -4.47 -19.36
C GLU A 114 0.65 -3.56 -18.62
N LYS A 115 1.84 -3.29 -19.18
CA LYS A 115 2.79 -2.35 -18.58
C LYS A 115 2.22 -0.95 -18.34
N LEU A 116 1.35 -0.44 -19.22
CA LEU A 116 0.80 0.91 -19.06
C LEU A 116 -0.33 1.00 -18.03
N VAL A 117 -1.12 -0.06 -17.89
CA VAL A 117 -2.29 -0.08 -16.99
C VAL A 117 -2.00 -0.80 -15.68
N HIS A 118 -0.79 -1.35 -15.54
CA HIS A 118 -0.37 -2.08 -14.35
C HIS A 118 -0.49 -1.19 -13.10
N PRO A 119 -0.92 -1.74 -11.94
CA PRO A 119 -1.18 -0.90 -10.76
C PRO A 119 0.04 -0.18 -10.17
N LEU A 120 1.26 -0.64 -10.49
CA LEU A 120 2.52 0.03 -10.14
C LEU A 120 3.02 1.00 -11.23
N ALA A 121 2.41 1.01 -12.41
CA ALA A 121 2.80 1.85 -13.55
C ALA A 121 1.91 3.09 -13.73
N ILE A 122 1.12 3.41 -12.70
CA ILE A 122 0.13 4.49 -12.71
C ILE A 122 0.24 5.35 -11.46
N ASP A 123 -0.04 6.64 -11.61
CA ASP A 123 -0.26 7.52 -10.49
C ASP A 123 -1.66 7.26 -9.93
N ARG A 124 -1.75 6.80 -8.68
CA ARG A 124 -3.03 6.62 -8.00
C ARG A 124 -3.58 7.97 -7.58
N ILE A 125 -4.78 8.28 -8.06
CA ILE A 125 -5.43 9.56 -7.81
C ILE A 125 -6.79 9.28 -7.15
N PRO A 126 -7.08 9.85 -5.96
CA PRO A 126 -8.34 9.61 -5.26
C PRO A 126 -9.58 9.85 -6.14
N ALA A 127 -9.57 10.90 -6.96
CA ALA A 127 -10.66 11.24 -7.88
C ALA A 127 -10.92 10.15 -8.94
N LEU A 128 -9.95 9.31 -9.26
CA LEU A 128 -10.05 8.27 -10.30
C LEU A 128 -10.49 6.91 -9.77
N GLN A 129 -10.48 6.71 -8.45
CA GLN A 129 -10.89 5.45 -7.84
C GLN A 129 -12.35 5.15 -8.18
N GLY A 130 -12.61 3.96 -8.71
CA GLY A 130 -13.95 3.53 -9.15
C GLY A 130 -14.47 4.20 -10.42
N HIS A 131 -13.63 4.94 -11.17
CA HIS A 131 -14.03 5.61 -12.41
C HIS A 131 -13.31 5.05 -13.66
N CYS A 132 -12.24 4.28 -13.48
CA CYS A 132 -11.58 3.47 -14.50
C CYS A 132 -10.97 2.22 -13.86
N VAL A 133 -10.63 1.21 -14.66
CA VAL A 133 -10.12 -0.10 -14.21
C VAL A 133 -8.83 0.05 -13.42
N SER A 134 -7.85 0.80 -13.93
CA SER A 134 -6.59 1.05 -13.22
C SER A 134 -6.75 1.94 -11.99
N GLY A 135 -7.85 2.72 -11.92
CA GLY A 135 -8.08 3.69 -10.84
C GLY A 135 -7.04 4.81 -10.78
N GLY A 136 -6.29 5.05 -11.86
CA GLY A 136 -5.20 6.02 -11.86
C GLY A 136 -4.85 6.61 -13.22
N ARG A 137 -3.90 7.55 -13.17
CA ARG A 137 -3.41 8.31 -14.32
C ARG A 137 -2.13 7.69 -14.83
N LEU A 138 -1.97 7.71 -16.15
CA LEU A 138 -0.74 7.32 -16.84
C LEU A 138 0.52 7.88 -16.18
N ASN A 139 1.46 7.00 -15.84
CA ASN A 139 2.82 7.35 -15.45
C ASN A 139 3.83 6.67 -16.40
N ALA A 140 4.38 7.45 -17.33
CA ALA A 140 5.27 6.92 -18.36
C ALA A 140 6.62 6.43 -17.82
N TYR A 141 7.10 6.98 -16.71
CA TYR A 141 8.36 6.55 -16.11
C TYR A 141 8.19 5.17 -15.47
N GLU A 142 7.16 5.00 -14.65
CA GLU A 142 6.90 3.72 -13.97
C GLU A 142 6.58 2.61 -14.97
N ALA A 143 5.83 2.91 -16.06
CA ALA A 143 5.60 1.94 -17.13
C ALA A 143 6.88 1.48 -17.84
N LEU A 144 7.93 2.31 -17.90
CA LEU A 144 9.23 1.97 -18.48
C LEU A 144 10.12 1.15 -17.54
N THR A 145 9.99 1.37 -16.23
CA THR A 145 10.79 0.70 -15.21
C THR A 145 10.13 -0.55 -14.65
N LEU A 146 8.86 -0.81 -15.01
CA LEU A 146 8.16 -2.01 -14.61
C LEU A 146 8.87 -3.27 -15.18
N PRO A 147 9.11 -4.30 -14.36
CA PRO A 147 9.66 -5.57 -14.82
C PRO A 147 8.81 -6.24 -15.91
N ASP A 148 9.39 -7.20 -16.61
CA ASP A 148 8.67 -8.01 -17.60
C ASP A 148 7.85 -9.11 -16.91
N ASN A 149 6.84 -9.63 -17.63
CA ASN A 149 6.07 -10.76 -17.16
C ASN A 149 6.91 -12.04 -17.13
N GLY A 150 6.80 -12.78 -16.05
CA GLY A 150 7.53 -14.02 -15.81
C GLY A 150 8.92 -13.79 -15.22
N GLY A 151 9.38 -14.80 -14.48
CA GLY A 151 10.71 -14.86 -13.92
C GLY A 151 11.06 -16.31 -13.57
N LEU A 152 12.35 -16.62 -13.49
CA LEU A 152 12.80 -17.96 -13.13
C LEU A 152 12.87 -18.13 -11.62
N VAL A 153 12.48 -19.30 -11.12
CA VAL A 153 12.64 -19.70 -9.73
C VAL A 153 13.57 -20.90 -9.67
N VAL A 154 14.53 -20.89 -8.74
CA VAL A 154 15.48 -22.00 -8.53
C VAL A 154 15.50 -22.42 -7.08
N ASN A 155 15.74 -23.70 -6.83
CA ASN A 155 16.00 -24.23 -5.49
C ASN A 155 17.52 -24.32 -5.32
N THR A 156 18.06 -23.68 -4.28
CA THR A 156 19.50 -23.65 -4.03
C THR A 156 20.12 -25.03 -3.75
N SER A 157 19.30 -26.04 -3.42
CA SER A 157 19.74 -27.44 -3.29
C SER A 157 20.00 -28.12 -4.64
N ILE A 158 19.57 -27.51 -5.75
CA ILE A 158 19.70 -28.02 -7.12
C ILE A 158 20.49 -27.00 -7.97
N PRO A 159 21.64 -27.38 -8.55
CA PRO A 159 22.38 -26.50 -9.44
C PRO A 159 21.55 -26.14 -10.68
N TYR A 160 21.37 -24.83 -10.92
CA TYR A 160 20.66 -24.33 -12.09
C TYR A 160 21.35 -24.75 -13.40
N ASN A 161 20.57 -25.25 -14.35
CA ASN A 161 21.01 -25.56 -15.71
C ASN A 161 19.91 -25.18 -16.72
N SER A 162 20.18 -24.17 -17.54
CA SER A 162 19.23 -23.67 -18.55
C SER A 162 18.85 -24.70 -19.63
N ASN A 163 19.59 -25.80 -19.76
CA ASN A 163 19.27 -26.90 -20.69
C ASN A 163 18.54 -28.06 -20.02
N ASP A 164 18.29 -27.98 -18.72
CA ASP A 164 17.60 -29.00 -17.93
C ASP A 164 16.41 -28.37 -17.18
N PRO A 165 15.19 -28.47 -17.73
CA PRO A 165 13.98 -27.87 -17.15
C PRO A 165 13.57 -28.51 -15.81
N SER A 166 14.26 -29.55 -15.34
CA SER A 166 14.04 -30.08 -13.98
C SER A 166 14.77 -29.28 -12.89
N THR A 167 15.60 -28.30 -13.27
CA THR A 167 16.45 -27.52 -12.34
C THR A 167 15.94 -26.10 -12.09
N TYR A 168 14.81 -25.71 -12.68
CA TYR A 168 14.18 -24.40 -12.50
C TYR A 168 12.68 -24.46 -12.77
N TRP A 169 11.97 -23.44 -12.35
CA TRP A 169 10.53 -23.27 -12.56
C TRP A 169 10.21 -21.88 -13.11
N GLU A 170 9.11 -21.79 -13.86
CA GLU A 170 8.62 -20.53 -14.43
C GLU A 170 7.60 -19.82 -13.52
N THR A 171 7.14 -20.51 -12.46
CA THR A 171 6.24 -19.95 -11.44
C THR A 171 6.76 -20.27 -10.05
N ILE A 172 6.42 -19.45 -9.07
CA ILE A 172 6.79 -19.70 -7.66
C ILE A 172 6.02 -20.91 -7.15
N GLN A 173 4.73 -21.03 -7.46
CA GLN A 173 3.94 -22.16 -6.96
C GLN A 173 4.52 -23.51 -7.42
N ALA A 174 4.94 -23.61 -8.69
CA ALA A 174 5.53 -24.86 -9.19
C ALA A 174 6.84 -25.22 -8.48
N ALA A 175 7.63 -24.22 -8.08
CA ALA A 175 8.84 -24.44 -7.29
C ALA A 175 8.52 -24.88 -5.85
N ILE A 176 7.47 -24.31 -5.25
CA ILE A 176 6.98 -24.74 -3.92
C ILE A 176 6.49 -26.20 -4.00
N ASP A 177 5.69 -26.55 -5.00
CA ASP A 177 5.07 -27.86 -5.14
C ASP A 177 6.03 -28.98 -5.56
N ALA A 178 7.21 -28.63 -6.07
CA ALA A 178 8.18 -29.58 -6.56
C ALA A 178 8.52 -30.65 -5.50
N ASN A 179 8.60 -31.91 -5.95
CA ASN A 179 8.90 -33.06 -5.09
C ASN A 179 10.27 -32.94 -4.39
N ASP A 180 11.21 -32.23 -5.02
CA ASP A 180 12.56 -32.05 -4.51
C ASP A 180 12.68 -30.80 -3.60
N THR A 181 11.59 -30.05 -3.40
CA THR A 181 11.53 -28.92 -2.45
C THR A 181 11.12 -29.42 -1.06
N ASN A 182 12.08 -29.42 -0.14
CA ASN A 182 11.97 -29.96 1.22
C ASN A 182 12.03 -28.86 2.29
N ASP A 183 11.57 -29.17 3.51
CA ASP A 183 11.76 -28.30 4.68
C ASP A 183 13.25 -27.93 4.84
N GLY A 184 13.52 -26.63 4.99
CA GLY A 184 14.87 -26.06 5.09
C GLY A 184 15.46 -25.58 3.77
N ASP A 185 14.83 -25.87 2.63
CA ASP A 185 15.30 -25.38 1.34
C ASP A 185 15.11 -23.87 1.17
N VAL A 186 15.94 -23.29 0.30
CA VAL A 186 15.83 -21.89 -0.12
C VAL A 186 15.50 -21.85 -1.61
N LEU A 187 14.35 -21.24 -1.93
CA LEU A 187 13.93 -20.89 -3.27
C LEU A 187 14.31 -19.43 -3.57
N ILE A 188 14.91 -19.18 -4.73
CA ILE A 188 15.27 -17.84 -5.21
C ILE A 188 14.45 -17.54 -6.46
N ALA A 189 13.63 -16.49 -6.42
CA ALA A 189 12.94 -15.93 -7.57
C ALA A 189 13.75 -14.79 -8.19
N ALA A 190 13.94 -14.84 -9.51
CA ALA A 190 14.55 -13.76 -10.28
C ALA A 190 13.64 -12.52 -10.34
N ALA A 191 14.14 -11.40 -10.86
CA ALA A 191 13.30 -10.26 -11.21
C ALA A 191 12.26 -10.67 -12.28
N GLY A 192 11.04 -10.14 -12.15
CA GLY A 192 9.90 -10.46 -12.99
C GLY A 192 8.57 -10.22 -12.28
N ILE A 193 7.49 -10.17 -13.06
CA ILE A 193 6.12 -10.18 -12.57
C ILE A 193 5.58 -11.61 -12.62
N TYR A 194 5.33 -12.16 -11.45
CA TYR A 194 4.73 -13.47 -11.25
C TYR A 194 3.23 -13.30 -11.03
N ILE A 195 2.45 -13.53 -12.09
CA ILE A 195 0.98 -13.47 -12.01
C ILE A 195 0.46 -14.79 -11.46
N GLU A 196 0.29 -14.88 -10.14
CA GLU A 196 -0.12 -16.09 -9.44
C GLU A 196 -0.67 -15.81 -8.03
N ASN A 197 -1.38 -16.81 -7.49
CA ASN A 197 -1.73 -16.89 -6.08
C ASN A 197 -0.98 -18.09 -5.50
N ILE A 198 -0.13 -17.87 -4.49
CA ILE A 198 0.75 -18.91 -3.95
C ILE A 198 0.31 -19.41 -2.57
N ASP A 199 0.56 -20.69 -2.31
CA ASP A 199 0.37 -21.37 -1.04
C ASP A 199 1.66 -22.13 -0.68
N PHE A 200 2.21 -21.82 0.49
CA PHE A 200 3.40 -22.49 1.02
C PHE A 200 3.16 -23.97 1.38
N SER A 201 1.91 -24.43 1.37
CA SER A 201 1.53 -25.84 1.49
C SER A 201 2.09 -26.51 2.75
N GLY A 202 2.16 -25.79 3.86
CA GLY A 202 2.71 -26.28 5.13
C GLY A 202 4.24 -26.44 5.16
N LYS A 203 4.97 -26.06 4.11
CA LYS A 203 6.42 -26.25 4.01
C LYS A 203 7.20 -25.19 4.79
N ARG A 204 8.30 -25.60 5.42
CA ARG A 204 9.24 -24.71 6.14
C ARG A 204 10.42 -24.33 5.27
N ILE A 205 10.12 -23.60 4.19
CA ILE A 205 11.11 -23.13 3.20
C ILE A 205 11.33 -21.63 3.31
N THR A 206 12.47 -21.16 2.81
CA THR A 206 12.68 -19.74 2.54
C THR A 206 12.43 -19.46 1.07
N LEU A 207 11.42 -18.66 0.75
CA LEU A 207 11.24 -18.06 -0.56
C LEU A 207 11.77 -16.62 -0.51
N ARG A 208 12.77 -16.31 -1.34
CA ARG A 208 13.35 -14.97 -1.45
C ARG A 208 13.47 -14.50 -2.90
N SER A 209 13.41 -13.19 -3.14
CA SER A 209 13.92 -12.63 -4.39
C SER A 209 15.45 -12.63 -4.41
N GLY A 210 16.03 -12.50 -5.60
CA GLY A 210 17.44 -12.18 -5.75
C GLY A 210 18.08 -12.75 -7.01
N ASN A 211 19.41 -12.90 -6.95
CA ASN A 211 20.21 -13.40 -8.06
C ASN A 211 20.20 -14.93 -8.12
N ILE A 212 19.57 -15.49 -9.16
CA ILE A 212 19.53 -16.95 -9.39
C ILE A 212 20.85 -17.53 -9.91
N TYR A 213 21.85 -16.70 -10.23
CA TYR A 213 23.16 -17.15 -10.72
C TYR A 213 24.25 -17.12 -9.63
N ASP A 214 23.99 -16.48 -8.49
CA ASP A 214 24.85 -16.48 -7.31
C ASP A 214 24.03 -16.70 -6.04
N TYR A 215 23.96 -17.95 -5.59
CA TYR A 215 23.16 -18.33 -4.43
C TYR A 215 23.65 -17.70 -3.12
N ASN A 216 24.93 -17.28 -3.06
CA ASN A 216 25.51 -16.62 -1.89
C ASN A 216 25.22 -15.11 -1.87
N ASP A 217 24.71 -14.54 -2.96
CA ASP A 217 24.28 -13.15 -2.98
C ASP A 217 23.03 -12.99 -2.10
N ALA A 218 23.23 -12.28 -0.99
CA ALA A 218 22.20 -12.01 0.00
C ALA A 218 21.30 -10.83 -0.40
N ASN A 219 21.62 -10.11 -1.48
CA ASN A 219 20.79 -9.01 -1.96
C ASN A 219 19.44 -9.51 -2.46
N ILE A 220 18.42 -8.69 -2.21
CA ILE A 220 17.03 -8.88 -2.60
C ILE A 220 16.59 -7.74 -3.51
N ASN A 221 15.59 -7.98 -4.34
CA ASN A 221 15.11 -6.99 -5.32
C ASN A 221 13.58 -6.85 -5.26
N PRO A 222 12.99 -6.42 -4.13
CA PRO A 222 11.54 -6.32 -3.98
C PRO A 222 10.88 -5.44 -5.04
N GLU A 223 11.53 -4.35 -5.44
CA GLU A 223 11.01 -3.42 -6.47
C GLU A 223 10.87 -4.05 -7.86
N SER A 224 11.57 -5.16 -8.12
CA SER A 224 11.56 -5.81 -9.43
C SER A 224 11.13 -7.28 -9.41
N THR A 225 10.76 -7.82 -8.26
CA THR A 225 10.26 -9.19 -8.10
C THR A 225 8.87 -9.13 -7.48
N ILE A 226 7.86 -9.17 -8.35
CA ILE A 226 6.47 -8.86 -8.01
C ILE A 226 5.64 -10.15 -8.05
N ILE A 227 4.85 -10.42 -7.03
CA ILE A 227 3.76 -11.41 -7.05
C ILE A 227 2.46 -10.64 -7.20
N ASP A 228 1.78 -10.80 -8.33
CA ASP A 228 0.54 -10.12 -8.66
C ASP A 228 -0.64 -11.11 -8.66
N GLY A 229 -1.59 -10.90 -7.76
CA GLY A 229 -2.84 -11.68 -7.69
C GLY A 229 -3.83 -11.39 -8.82
N ASN A 230 -3.54 -10.42 -9.70
CA ASN A 230 -4.33 -10.05 -10.88
C ASN A 230 -5.81 -9.81 -10.56
N SER A 231 -6.07 -9.12 -9.45
CA SER A 231 -7.39 -8.85 -8.90
C SER A 231 -8.25 -10.09 -8.68
N ASN A 232 -7.61 -11.22 -8.36
CA ASN A 232 -8.30 -12.48 -8.14
C ASN A 232 -7.70 -13.23 -6.94
N GLY A 233 -8.42 -13.25 -5.83
CA GLY A 233 -8.04 -14.02 -4.65
C GLY A 233 -6.91 -13.41 -3.83
N LEU A 234 -6.50 -14.16 -2.81
CA LEU A 234 -5.40 -13.84 -1.91
C LEU A 234 -4.07 -14.11 -2.63
N VAL A 235 -3.10 -13.20 -2.55
CA VAL A 235 -1.83 -13.35 -3.29
C VAL A 235 -0.92 -14.41 -2.66
N VAL A 236 -0.72 -14.37 -1.34
CA VAL A 236 0.15 -15.31 -0.61
C VAL A 236 -0.56 -15.90 0.61
N SER A 237 -0.69 -17.23 0.65
CA SER A 237 -1.36 -17.93 1.74
C SER A 237 -0.42 -18.83 2.55
N PHE A 238 -0.68 -18.88 3.86
CA PHE A 238 -0.10 -19.82 4.82
C PHE A 238 -1.26 -20.49 5.58
N GLN A 239 -1.42 -21.80 5.45
CA GLN A 239 -2.67 -22.51 5.80
C GLN A 239 -2.49 -23.62 6.87
N GLY A 240 -1.49 -23.48 7.74
CA GLY A 240 -1.26 -24.34 8.90
C GLY A 240 -0.10 -25.32 8.69
N GLY A 241 0.80 -25.39 9.69
CA GLY A 241 2.05 -26.16 9.62
C GLY A 241 3.28 -25.29 9.34
N GLU A 242 3.08 -24.11 8.75
CA GLU A 242 4.09 -23.07 8.57
C GLU A 242 4.35 -22.34 9.89
N GLY A 243 5.62 -22.36 10.32
CA GLY A 243 6.10 -21.64 11.50
C GLY A 243 7.19 -20.63 11.11
N LEU A 244 7.96 -20.14 12.08
CA LEU A 244 8.94 -19.08 11.86
C LEU A 244 10.03 -19.41 10.81
N ASN A 245 10.24 -20.69 10.51
CA ASN A 245 11.18 -21.16 9.49
C ASN A 245 10.58 -21.16 8.07
N THR A 246 9.29 -20.89 7.93
CA THR A 246 8.68 -20.54 6.65
C THR A 246 8.88 -19.04 6.45
N VAL A 247 9.67 -18.67 5.44
CA VAL A 247 10.12 -17.28 5.24
C VAL A 247 9.71 -16.79 3.86
N LEU A 248 9.02 -15.65 3.81
CA LEU A 248 8.80 -14.87 2.59
C LEU A 248 9.65 -13.59 2.68
N LYS A 249 10.54 -13.39 1.70
CA LYS A 249 11.53 -12.32 1.77
C LYS A 249 11.72 -11.54 0.47
N GLY A 250 11.58 -10.22 0.52
CA GLY A 250 12.04 -9.37 -0.58
C GLY A 250 11.13 -9.37 -1.81
N PHE A 251 9.81 -9.45 -1.65
CA PHE A 251 8.87 -9.40 -2.76
C PHE A 251 7.97 -8.16 -2.68
N THR A 252 7.55 -7.67 -3.85
CA THR A 252 6.37 -6.81 -3.95
C THR A 252 5.13 -7.69 -4.14
N ILE A 253 4.07 -7.45 -3.36
CA ILE A 253 2.85 -8.26 -3.31
C ILE A 253 1.67 -7.34 -3.59
N ILE A 254 1.00 -7.55 -4.73
CA ILE A 254 -0.03 -6.64 -5.25
C ILE A 254 -1.21 -7.38 -5.85
N GLY A 255 -2.27 -6.62 -6.16
CA GLY A 255 -3.38 -7.10 -6.98
C GLY A 255 -4.23 -8.16 -6.29
N GLY A 256 -4.08 -8.34 -4.98
CA GLY A 256 -4.96 -9.20 -4.20
C GLY A 256 -6.40 -8.68 -4.16
N LEU A 257 -7.36 -9.58 -4.39
CA LEU A 257 -8.79 -9.33 -4.22
C LEU A 257 -9.46 -10.54 -3.56
N ALA A 258 -9.45 -10.55 -2.23
CA ALA A 258 -9.91 -11.69 -1.44
C ALA A 258 -11.01 -11.28 -0.45
N ASN A 259 -11.64 -12.26 0.21
CA ASN A 259 -12.51 -11.96 1.35
C ASN A 259 -11.68 -11.53 2.58
N TYR A 260 -10.58 -12.22 2.84
CA TYR A 260 -9.68 -12.01 3.97
C TYR A 260 -8.25 -12.05 3.46
N GLY A 261 -7.39 -11.16 3.94
CA GLY A 261 -6.01 -11.07 3.51
C GLY A 261 -5.94 -10.74 2.02
N GLY A 262 -6.05 -9.47 1.63
CA GLY A 262 -5.92 -9.12 0.22
C GLY A 262 -4.57 -9.58 -0.33
N GLY A 263 -3.49 -9.11 0.29
CA GLY A 263 -2.12 -9.48 -0.08
C GLY A 263 -1.67 -10.79 0.53
N ILE A 264 -1.64 -10.87 1.86
CA ILE A 264 -1.15 -12.04 2.61
C ILE A 264 -2.21 -12.53 3.61
N GLY A 265 -2.42 -13.84 3.70
CA GLY A 265 -3.28 -14.46 4.70
C GLY A 265 -2.52 -15.49 5.54
N CYS A 266 -2.48 -15.29 6.85
CA CYS A 266 -1.87 -16.19 7.83
C CYS A 266 -2.96 -16.85 8.68
N TYR A 267 -3.37 -18.08 8.31
CA TYR A 267 -4.49 -18.78 8.96
C TYR A 267 -3.97 -19.91 9.85
N GLY A 268 -3.89 -19.66 11.15
CA GLY A 268 -3.28 -20.58 12.12
C GLY A 268 -1.78 -20.83 11.90
N ALA A 269 -1.14 -20.04 11.04
CA ALA A 269 0.26 -20.14 10.65
C ALA A 269 1.07 -18.96 11.21
N SER A 270 2.35 -19.19 11.51
CA SER A 270 3.22 -18.15 12.09
C SER A 270 4.53 -17.98 11.28
N PRO A 271 4.46 -17.63 9.98
CA PRO A 271 5.63 -17.43 9.12
C PRO A 271 6.44 -16.19 9.53
N THR A 272 7.64 -16.07 8.95
CA THR A 272 8.42 -14.82 8.92
C THR A 272 8.21 -14.13 7.58
N ILE A 273 7.69 -12.90 7.61
CA ILE A 273 7.49 -12.03 6.44
C ILE A 273 8.46 -10.86 6.60
N THR A 274 9.43 -10.72 5.70
CA THR A 274 10.51 -9.74 5.86
C THR A 274 10.88 -9.02 4.57
N ASP A 275 11.19 -7.72 4.69
CA ASP A 275 11.70 -6.91 3.58
C ASP A 275 10.77 -6.88 2.35
N CYS A 276 9.45 -7.02 2.57
CA CYS A 276 8.46 -7.08 1.49
C CYS A 276 7.73 -5.74 1.33
N ILE A 277 7.24 -5.47 0.12
CA ILE A 277 6.36 -4.35 -0.21
C ILE A 277 4.97 -4.92 -0.45
N ILE A 278 4.04 -4.75 0.50
CA ILE A 278 2.66 -5.22 0.39
C ILE A 278 1.80 -4.02 0.04
N THR A 279 1.38 -3.91 -1.21
CA THR A 279 0.68 -2.72 -1.66
C THR A 279 -0.45 -3.02 -2.62
N VAL A 280 -1.45 -2.13 -2.71
CA VAL A 280 -2.47 -2.23 -3.75
C VAL A 280 -3.35 -3.50 -3.62
N ASN A 281 -3.48 -4.03 -2.41
CA ASN A 281 -4.33 -5.19 -2.16
C ASN A 281 -5.68 -4.78 -1.56
N THR A 282 -6.71 -5.56 -1.88
CA THR A 282 -8.08 -5.33 -1.41
C THR A 282 -8.65 -6.58 -0.75
N ALA A 283 -9.18 -6.41 0.47
CA ALA A 283 -10.00 -7.41 1.14
C ALA A 283 -11.46 -6.94 1.23
N MET A 284 -12.40 -7.83 0.86
CA MET A 284 -13.84 -7.58 0.97
C MET A 284 -14.34 -7.63 2.41
N TYR A 285 -13.52 -8.13 3.35
CA TYR A 285 -13.79 -8.06 4.77
C TYR A 285 -12.61 -7.51 5.57
N TYR A 286 -11.58 -8.32 5.81
CA TYR A 286 -10.52 -8.00 6.78
C TYR A 286 -9.11 -8.16 6.18
N GLY A 287 -8.16 -7.35 6.66
CA GLY A 287 -6.75 -7.48 6.34
C GLY A 287 -6.45 -7.12 4.88
N GLY A 288 -6.59 -5.84 4.52
CA GLY A 288 -6.37 -5.39 3.14
C GLY A 288 -4.99 -5.77 2.62
N GLY A 289 -3.94 -5.47 3.40
CA GLY A 289 -2.59 -5.92 3.13
C GLY A 289 -2.32 -7.32 3.68
N ILE A 290 -2.47 -7.50 4.99
CA ILE A 290 -2.18 -8.74 5.71
C ILE A 290 -3.33 -9.08 6.66
N GLU A 291 -3.81 -10.32 6.62
CA GLU A 291 -4.68 -10.92 7.64
C GLU A 291 -3.88 -11.88 8.50
N CYS A 292 -3.97 -11.73 9.83
CA CYS A 292 -3.50 -12.72 10.79
C CYS A 292 -4.69 -13.27 11.56
N ASP A 293 -5.05 -14.53 11.32
CA ASP A 293 -6.18 -15.22 11.99
C ASP A 293 -5.65 -16.42 12.78
N GLY A 294 -5.62 -16.31 14.11
CA GLY A 294 -5.16 -17.35 15.04
C GLY A 294 -3.66 -17.69 14.98
N GLY A 295 -2.95 -17.29 13.92
CA GLY A 295 -1.52 -17.43 13.72
C GLY A 295 -0.78 -16.13 14.01
N SER A 296 0.39 -16.19 14.65
CA SER A 296 1.14 -15.00 15.10
C SER A 296 2.45 -14.85 14.32
N PRO A 297 2.40 -14.37 13.05
CA PRO A 297 3.60 -14.20 12.24
C PRO A 297 4.56 -13.15 12.80
N THR A 298 5.82 -13.22 12.34
CA THR A 298 6.78 -12.11 12.48
C THR A 298 6.78 -11.32 11.19
N ILE A 299 6.44 -10.03 11.27
CA ILE A 299 6.39 -9.10 10.15
C ILE A 299 7.45 -8.02 10.40
N THR A 300 8.49 -7.97 9.58
CA THR A 300 9.64 -7.07 9.83
C THR A 300 10.18 -6.40 8.58
N ASN A 301 10.60 -5.13 8.71
CA ASN A 301 11.15 -4.34 7.60
C ASN A 301 10.23 -4.27 6.37
N CYS A 302 8.91 -4.38 6.53
CA CYS A 302 7.96 -4.38 5.43
C CYS A 302 7.39 -2.98 5.17
N ASN A 303 7.09 -2.69 3.91
CA ASN A 303 6.33 -1.52 3.49
C ASN A 303 4.90 -1.93 3.12
N ILE A 304 3.92 -1.61 3.97
CA ILE A 304 2.52 -2.03 3.85
C ILE A 304 1.71 -0.79 3.50
N THR A 305 1.36 -0.63 2.22
CA THR A 305 0.85 0.67 1.73
C THR A 305 -0.30 0.58 0.76
N ASN A 306 -1.19 1.59 0.76
CA ASN A 306 -2.26 1.69 -0.25
C ASN A 306 -3.15 0.44 -0.33
N ASN A 307 -3.30 -0.29 0.78
CA ASN A 307 -4.19 -1.44 0.85
C ASN A 307 -5.57 -1.02 1.40
N ASN A 308 -6.59 -1.77 1.02
CA ASN A 308 -7.98 -1.47 1.36
C ASN A 308 -8.66 -2.70 1.96
N ALA A 309 -9.21 -2.58 3.16
CA ALA A 309 -10.19 -3.53 3.67
C ALA A 309 -11.58 -2.90 3.62
N VAL A 310 -12.64 -3.67 3.40
CA VAL A 310 -13.99 -3.09 3.53
C VAL A 310 -14.28 -2.76 5.00
N TYR A 311 -13.95 -3.68 5.92
CA TYR A 311 -14.25 -3.52 7.34
C TYR A 311 -12.99 -3.25 8.16
N TYR A 312 -12.11 -4.23 8.37
CA TYR A 312 -11.12 -4.12 9.45
C TYR A 312 -9.70 -4.31 8.94
N GLY A 313 -8.75 -3.55 9.50
CA GLY A 313 -7.32 -3.71 9.21
C GLY A 313 -6.99 -3.39 7.76
N GLY A 314 -7.09 -2.12 7.38
CA GLY A 314 -6.78 -1.69 6.01
C GLY A 314 -5.37 -2.13 5.58
N GLY A 315 -4.39 -1.93 6.47
CA GLY A 315 -3.02 -2.45 6.31
C GLY A 315 -2.89 -3.87 6.85
N ILE A 316 -3.05 -4.03 8.16
CA ILE A 316 -2.91 -5.31 8.88
C ILE A 316 -4.13 -5.52 9.77
N ASP A 317 -4.74 -6.70 9.69
CA ASP A 317 -5.71 -7.17 10.66
C ASP A 317 -5.10 -8.27 11.53
N CYS A 318 -5.30 -8.16 12.85
CA CYS A 318 -4.88 -9.13 13.84
C CYS A 318 -6.13 -9.66 14.57
N PHE A 319 -6.63 -10.80 14.16
CA PHE A 319 -7.82 -11.46 14.73
C PHE A 319 -7.41 -12.73 15.48
N TYR A 320 -7.57 -12.75 16.80
CA TYR A 320 -7.08 -13.85 17.66
C TYR A 320 -5.58 -14.19 17.46
N ALA A 321 -4.81 -13.25 16.91
CA ALA A 321 -3.43 -13.41 16.50
C ALA A 321 -2.59 -12.29 17.12
N SER A 322 -1.44 -12.61 17.71
CA SER A 322 -0.56 -11.60 18.33
C SER A 322 0.78 -11.52 17.59
N PRO A 323 0.79 -11.04 16.32
CA PRO A 323 2.02 -10.93 15.55
C PRO A 323 3.04 -9.99 16.19
N THR A 324 4.30 -10.17 15.81
CA THR A 324 5.37 -9.20 16.07
C THR A 324 5.57 -8.36 14.83
N ILE A 325 5.26 -7.06 14.91
CA ILE A 325 5.33 -6.10 13.80
C ILE A 325 6.45 -5.11 14.12
N THR A 326 7.54 -5.14 13.36
CA THR A 326 8.75 -4.35 13.70
C THR A 326 9.40 -3.69 12.50
N ASN A 327 9.87 -2.44 12.67
CA ASN A 327 10.55 -1.69 11.61
C ASN A 327 9.73 -1.57 10.31
N CYS A 328 8.40 -1.62 10.40
CA CYS A 328 7.53 -1.53 9.25
C CYS A 328 7.11 -0.09 8.96
N ILE A 329 6.86 0.21 7.69
CA ILE A 329 6.17 1.42 7.24
C ILE A 329 4.76 0.99 6.87
N ILE A 330 3.75 1.55 7.54
CA ILE A 330 2.33 1.26 7.34
C ILE A 330 1.67 2.57 6.96
N THR A 331 1.45 2.80 5.66
CA THR A 331 0.98 4.11 5.18
C THR A 331 -0.09 4.07 4.12
N ASN A 332 -1.00 5.05 4.14
CA ASN A 332 -2.08 5.19 3.15
C ASN A 332 -2.97 3.95 3.03
N ASN A 333 -3.06 3.13 4.07
CA ASN A 333 -4.02 2.03 4.08
C ASN A 333 -5.35 2.55 4.61
N ARG A 334 -6.44 1.94 4.16
CA ARG A 334 -7.77 2.40 4.55
C ARG A 334 -8.79 1.28 4.76
N THR A 335 -9.83 1.63 5.51
CA THR A 335 -11.10 0.91 5.45
C THR A 335 -12.07 1.63 4.49
N SER A 336 -13.23 1.05 4.14
CA SER A 336 -14.16 1.72 3.21
C SER A 336 -15.65 1.65 3.60
N ASP A 337 -16.06 0.74 4.47
CA ASP A 337 -17.41 0.73 5.05
C ASP A 337 -17.48 1.66 6.26
N TYR A 338 -18.64 2.25 6.53
CA TYR A 338 -18.86 3.16 7.66
C TYR A 338 -18.59 2.54 9.05
N ARG A 339 -18.48 1.20 9.13
CA ARG A 339 -18.09 0.48 10.36
C ARG A 339 -16.59 0.20 10.43
N GLY A 340 -15.82 0.64 9.44
CA GLY A 340 -14.45 0.19 9.29
C GLY A 340 -13.49 0.72 10.35
N ILE A 341 -12.69 -0.16 10.94
CA ILE A 341 -11.76 0.17 12.04
C ILE A 341 -10.33 -0.26 11.70
N GLY A 342 -9.34 0.44 12.27
CA GLY A 342 -7.94 0.07 12.10
C GLY A 342 -7.46 0.31 10.68
N GLY A 343 -7.42 1.57 10.24
CA GLY A 343 -6.97 1.92 8.89
C GLY A 343 -5.56 1.37 8.61
N GLY A 344 -4.64 1.59 9.56
CA GLY A 344 -3.30 0.99 9.55
C GLY A 344 -3.31 -0.44 10.10
N VAL A 345 -3.58 -0.58 11.40
CA VAL A 345 -3.57 -1.87 12.11
C VAL A 345 -4.85 -2.04 12.94
N ASN A 346 -5.54 -3.16 12.79
CA ASN A 346 -6.61 -3.58 13.69
C ASN A 346 -6.11 -4.69 14.62
N CYS A 347 -6.43 -4.58 15.91
CA CYS A 347 -6.18 -5.61 16.93
C CYS A 347 -7.51 -6.02 17.57
N GLU A 348 -7.99 -7.21 17.25
CA GLU A 348 -9.22 -7.77 17.81
C GLU A 348 -8.92 -9.09 18.54
N GLN A 349 -9.16 -9.08 19.86
CA GLN A 349 -8.84 -10.22 20.73
C GLN A 349 -7.38 -10.69 20.59
N ALA A 350 -6.48 -9.73 20.39
CA ALA A 350 -5.12 -9.89 19.89
C ALA A 350 -4.20 -8.89 20.60
N SER A 351 -3.06 -9.32 21.13
CA SER A 351 -2.12 -8.41 21.81
C SER A 351 -0.76 -8.40 21.11
N PRO A 352 -0.68 -7.87 19.87
CA PRO A 352 0.56 -7.83 19.11
C PRO A 352 1.61 -6.93 19.78
N THR A 353 2.87 -7.15 19.38
CA THR A 353 3.95 -6.19 19.63
C THR A 353 4.15 -5.35 18.37
N ILE A 354 4.06 -4.03 18.51
CA ILE A 354 4.25 -3.05 17.43
C ILE A 354 5.41 -2.13 17.81
N ALA A 355 6.55 -2.27 17.14
CA ALA A 355 7.75 -1.56 17.55
C ALA A 355 8.55 -0.95 16.40
N HIS A 356 9.09 0.25 16.60
CA HIS A 356 9.96 0.91 15.61
C HIS A 356 9.27 1.15 14.26
N CYS A 357 7.94 1.22 14.24
CA CYS A 357 7.14 1.37 13.04
C CYS A 357 6.83 2.84 12.73
N THR A 358 6.58 3.12 11.46
CA THR A 358 5.97 4.37 11.00
C THR A 358 4.57 4.06 10.51
N ILE A 359 3.54 4.51 11.23
CA ILE A 359 2.13 4.30 10.94
C ILE A 359 1.55 5.67 10.57
N THR A 360 1.42 5.97 9.28
CA THR A 360 1.09 7.33 8.85
C THR A 360 0.06 7.41 7.74
N ASN A 361 -0.76 8.46 7.72
CA ASN A 361 -1.75 8.69 6.66
C ASN A 361 -2.72 7.53 6.42
N ASN A 362 -2.97 6.69 7.43
CA ASN A 362 -3.97 5.64 7.32
C ASN A 362 -5.35 6.21 7.69
N ASP A 363 -6.40 5.71 7.04
CA ASP A 363 -7.75 6.26 7.17
C ASP A 363 -8.75 5.17 7.57
N ALA A 364 -9.51 5.40 8.63
CA ALA A 364 -10.58 4.52 9.07
C ALA A 364 -11.93 5.21 8.95
N ASN A 365 -12.89 4.58 8.27
CA ASN A 365 -14.22 5.14 8.13
C ASN A 365 -15.04 5.16 9.43
N SER A 366 -14.54 4.53 10.50
CA SER A 366 -15.14 4.56 11.83
C SER A 366 -14.14 4.95 12.94
N LYS A 367 -13.19 4.06 13.28
CA LYS A 367 -12.31 4.22 14.46
C LYS A 367 -10.88 3.77 14.22
N GLY A 368 -9.93 4.34 14.96
CA GLY A 368 -8.54 3.86 14.97
C GLY A 368 -7.89 4.02 13.61
N GLY A 369 -7.69 5.26 13.16
CA GLY A 369 -7.08 5.54 11.85
C GLY A 369 -5.71 4.87 11.72
N GLY A 370 -4.85 5.07 12.72
CA GLY A 370 -3.57 4.39 12.82
C GLY A 370 -3.70 2.97 13.38
N VAL A 371 -4.11 2.85 14.64
CA VAL A 371 -4.26 1.56 15.34
C VAL A 371 -5.61 1.49 16.06
N ALA A 372 -6.36 0.41 15.87
CA ALA A 372 -7.56 0.11 16.66
C ALA A 372 -7.29 -1.07 17.60
N CYS A 373 -7.73 -0.95 18.86
CA CYS A 373 -7.62 -2.01 19.86
C CYS A 373 -9.01 -2.34 20.42
N TYR A 374 -9.45 -3.58 20.21
CA TYR A 374 -10.71 -4.11 20.73
C TYR A 374 -10.48 -5.42 21.48
N TYR A 375 -10.79 -5.45 22.79
CA TYR A 375 -10.43 -6.55 23.70
C TYR A 375 -8.95 -6.97 23.59
N SER A 376 -8.06 -5.99 23.49
CA SER A 376 -6.68 -6.18 23.04
C SER A 376 -5.72 -5.26 23.78
N ASP A 377 -4.62 -5.80 24.30
CA ASP A 377 -3.63 -5.04 25.07
C ASP A 377 -2.26 -5.03 24.35
N PRO A 378 -2.13 -4.48 23.13
CA PRO A 378 -0.86 -4.46 22.42
C PRO A 378 0.21 -3.67 23.16
N ASN A 379 1.47 -4.05 22.91
CA ASN A 379 2.64 -3.30 23.34
C ASN A 379 3.17 -2.48 22.16
N ILE A 380 3.00 -1.17 22.22
CA ILE A 380 3.33 -0.22 21.16
C ILE A 380 4.49 0.66 21.62
N PHE A 381 5.63 0.61 20.94
CA PHE A 381 6.77 1.42 21.38
C PHE A 381 7.74 1.87 20.29
N ASN A 382 8.37 3.02 20.50
CA ASN A 382 9.30 3.63 19.55
C ASN A 382 8.68 3.86 18.16
N CYS A 383 7.39 4.16 18.08
CA CYS A 383 6.66 4.31 16.82
C CYS A 383 6.38 5.79 16.49
N PHE A 384 6.33 6.10 15.19
CA PHE A 384 5.70 7.31 14.67
C PHE A 384 4.26 6.96 14.26
N ILE A 385 3.26 7.61 14.85
CA ILE A 385 1.84 7.41 14.55
C ILE A 385 1.28 8.77 14.16
N THR A 386 1.32 9.08 12.87
CA THR A 386 1.20 10.47 12.40
C THR A 386 0.19 10.65 11.28
N ASN A 387 -0.57 11.75 11.31
CA ASN A 387 -1.50 12.10 10.23
C ASN A 387 -2.51 10.99 9.86
N ASN A 388 -2.83 10.10 10.80
CA ASN A 388 -3.87 9.11 10.59
C ASN A 388 -5.23 9.73 10.90
N SER A 389 -6.25 9.25 10.22
CA SER A 389 -7.60 9.81 10.26
C SER A 389 -8.62 8.73 10.60
N ALA A 390 -9.59 9.08 11.45
CA ALA A 390 -10.80 8.28 11.66
C ALA A 390 -12.03 9.18 11.59
N THR A 391 -13.13 8.71 11.01
CA THR A 391 -14.37 9.52 10.94
C THR A 391 -14.91 9.86 12.33
N TYR A 392 -14.89 8.91 13.27
CA TYR A 392 -15.55 9.06 14.57
C TYR A 392 -14.55 9.14 15.73
N LEU A 393 -13.79 8.07 16.00
CA LEU A 393 -13.03 7.95 17.26
C LEU A 393 -11.56 7.57 17.01
N GLY A 394 -10.64 8.17 17.77
CA GLY A 394 -9.26 7.70 17.85
C GLY A 394 -8.53 7.80 16.51
N GLY A 395 -8.17 9.02 16.08
CA GLY A 395 -7.48 9.22 14.80
C GLY A 395 -6.15 8.47 14.75
N GLY A 396 -5.34 8.60 15.80
CA GLY A 396 -4.08 7.89 15.96
C GLY A 396 -4.29 6.49 16.50
N ILE A 397 -4.79 6.39 17.74
CA ILE A 397 -5.03 5.12 18.43
C ILE A 397 -6.42 5.14 19.08
N ASP A 398 -7.22 4.11 18.81
CA ASP A 398 -8.50 3.85 19.47
C ASP A 398 -8.38 2.66 20.43
N CYS A 399 -8.87 2.81 21.66
CA CYS A 399 -8.88 1.76 22.68
C CYS A 399 -10.31 1.52 23.21
N GLU A 400 -10.88 0.38 22.87
CA GLU A 400 -12.17 -0.08 23.38
C GLU A 400 -12.00 -1.39 24.16
N LEU A 401 -12.40 -1.39 25.43
CA LEU A 401 -12.24 -2.53 26.34
C LEU A 401 -10.78 -3.05 26.35
N SER A 402 -9.83 -2.13 26.24
CA SER A 402 -8.43 -2.37 25.90
C SER A 402 -7.52 -1.44 26.69
N SER A 403 -6.42 -1.93 27.23
CA SER A 403 -5.45 -1.18 28.04
C SER A 403 -4.02 -1.38 27.53
N PRO A 404 -3.73 -0.95 26.28
CA PRO A 404 -2.40 -1.12 25.70
C PRO A 404 -1.31 -0.38 26.48
N THR A 405 -0.08 -0.83 26.31
CA THR A 405 1.11 -0.11 26.76
C THR A 405 1.69 0.67 25.58
N ILE A 406 1.85 1.98 25.75
CA ILE A 406 2.29 2.91 24.70
C ILE A 406 3.48 3.70 25.24
N THR A 407 4.67 3.46 24.69
CA THR A 407 5.92 4.05 25.22
C THR A 407 6.82 4.62 24.14
N ASN A 408 7.44 5.77 24.38
CA ASN A 408 8.40 6.38 23.44
C ASN A 408 7.83 6.59 22.02
N CYS A 409 6.53 6.88 21.91
CA CYS A 409 5.86 7.09 20.63
C CYS A 409 5.68 8.58 20.33
N THR A 410 5.70 8.93 19.05
CA THR A 410 5.33 10.26 18.56
C THR A 410 3.98 10.16 17.86
N VAL A 411 2.93 10.70 18.48
CA VAL A 411 1.53 10.66 18.04
C VAL A 411 1.11 12.07 17.61
N VAL A 412 1.22 12.39 16.32
CA VAL A 412 1.15 13.78 15.85
C VAL A 412 0.23 13.97 14.65
N GLY A 413 -0.59 15.01 14.68
CA GLY A 413 -1.41 15.44 13.53
C GLY A 413 -2.52 14.46 13.16
N ASN A 414 -2.90 13.57 14.07
CA ASN A 414 -3.96 12.60 13.81
C ASN A 414 -5.34 13.26 14.01
N THR A 415 -6.35 12.83 13.25
CA THR A 415 -7.65 13.51 13.23
C THR A 415 -8.81 12.55 13.45
N ALA A 416 -9.73 12.90 14.34
CA ALA A 416 -11.03 12.25 14.48
C ALA A 416 -12.08 13.24 15.01
N ALA A 417 -13.36 12.86 14.97
CA ALA A 417 -14.41 13.69 15.58
C ALA A 417 -14.24 13.79 17.10
N GLU A 418 -13.80 12.70 17.75
CA GLU A 418 -13.42 12.66 19.17
C GLU A 418 -12.08 11.92 19.34
N GLY A 419 -11.19 12.46 20.17
CA GLY A 419 -9.86 11.91 20.45
C GLY A 419 -8.99 11.74 19.20
N GLY A 420 -8.51 12.85 18.64
CA GLY A 420 -7.66 12.78 17.44
C GLY A 420 -6.37 12.02 17.67
N GLY A 421 -5.74 12.19 18.83
CA GLY A 421 -4.52 11.48 19.23
C GLY A 421 -4.79 10.05 19.69
N ILE A 422 -4.88 9.85 21.01
CA ILE A 422 -5.22 8.57 21.64
C ILE A 422 -6.57 8.68 22.33
N LEU A 423 -7.49 7.79 21.99
CA LEU A 423 -8.79 7.69 22.63
C LEU A 423 -8.89 6.41 23.46
N ALA A 424 -9.45 6.54 24.66
CA ALA A 424 -9.81 5.43 25.54
C ALA A 424 -11.28 5.52 25.94
N ASP A 425 -12.05 4.48 25.62
CA ASP A 425 -13.46 4.37 25.99
C ASP A 425 -13.77 3.02 26.66
N GLN A 426 -14.97 2.88 27.22
CA GLN A 426 -15.51 1.65 27.79
C GLN A 426 -14.67 1.07 28.94
N ASN A 427 -14.11 1.93 29.79
CA ASN A 427 -13.20 1.60 30.90
C ASN A 427 -11.81 1.11 30.45
N SER A 428 -11.38 1.46 29.24
CA SER A 428 -9.99 1.34 28.79
C SER A 428 -9.05 2.21 29.63
N LEU A 429 -7.89 1.67 30.02
CA LEU A 429 -6.89 2.36 30.84
C LEU A 429 -5.49 2.18 30.23
N PRO A 430 -5.21 2.75 29.04
CA PRO A 430 -3.91 2.61 28.41
C PRO A 430 -2.80 3.19 29.29
N THR A 431 -1.65 2.52 29.33
CA THR A 431 -0.44 3.03 29.99
C THR A 431 0.38 3.81 28.98
N ILE A 432 0.34 5.14 29.07
CA ILE A 432 1.02 6.04 28.13
C ILE A 432 2.19 6.72 28.85
N THR A 433 3.41 6.52 28.35
CA THR A 433 4.62 7.10 28.95
C THR A 433 5.62 7.55 27.89
N ASN A 434 6.36 8.63 28.17
CA ASN A 434 7.47 9.10 27.34
C ASN A 434 7.07 9.36 25.89
N CYS A 435 5.84 9.81 25.67
CA CYS A 435 5.31 10.07 24.34
C CYS A 435 5.32 11.56 24.00
N ILE A 436 5.27 11.88 22.71
CA ILE A 436 4.97 13.22 22.21
C ILE A 436 3.60 13.15 21.54
N LEU A 437 2.62 13.86 22.10
CA LEU A 437 1.27 14.01 21.56
C LEU A 437 1.07 15.47 21.18
N TRP A 438 0.83 15.73 19.90
CA TRP A 438 0.78 17.11 19.41
C TRP A 438 -0.06 17.28 18.15
N GLY A 439 -0.78 18.39 18.04
CA GLY A 439 -1.44 18.78 16.80
C GLY A 439 -2.59 17.87 16.38
N SER A 440 -3.11 17.03 17.28
CA SER A 440 -4.23 16.12 16.99
C SER A 440 -5.60 16.71 17.38
N GLY A 441 -5.63 17.98 17.78
CA GLY A 441 -6.82 18.64 18.29
C GLY A 441 -7.09 18.27 19.75
N ASP A 442 -7.55 17.04 19.97
CA ASP A 442 -7.66 16.39 21.28
C ASP A 442 -6.59 15.30 21.34
N ASP A 443 -5.54 15.54 22.12
CA ASP A 443 -4.35 14.67 22.16
C ASP A 443 -4.62 13.39 22.98
N LEU A 444 -5.35 13.48 24.10
CA LEU A 444 -5.79 12.35 24.92
C LEU A 444 -7.27 12.46 25.32
N TYR A 445 -8.10 11.56 24.78
CA TYR A 445 -9.50 11.44 25.20
C TYR A 445 -9.70 10.28 26.17
N GLY A 446 -10.29 10.56 27.34
CA GLY A 446 -10.65 9.52 28.32
C GLY A 446 -9.47 8.83 29.02
N CYS A 447 -8.24 9.31 28.83
CA CYS A 447 -7.03 8.74 29.42
C CYS A 447 -6.04 9.80 29.91
N SER A 448 -4.85 9.36 30.35
CA SER A 448 -3.79 10.24 30.87
C SER A 448 -2.43 9.65 30.53
N ALA A 449 -1.42 10.50 30.36
CA ALA A 449 -0.04 10.09 30.10
C ALA A 449 0.90 10.54 31.21
N LYS A 450 2.10 9.96 31.28
CA LYS A 450 3.16 10.40 32.21
C LYS A 450 4.43 10.71 31.46
N TYR A 451 5.20 11.67 31.96
CA TYR A 451 6.50 12.04 31.40
C TYR A 451 6.44 12.28 29.88
N SER A 452 5.35 12.87 29.40
CA SER A 452 5.04 13.04 27.98
C SER A 452 4.90 14.51 27.60
N CYS A 453 5.19 14.86 26.34
CA CYS A 453 4.97 16.19 25.78
C CYS A 453 3.56 16.24 25.17
N ILE A 454 2.67 17.12 25.65
CA ILE A 454 1.23 17.15 25.29
C ILE A 454 0.73 18.59 25.06
N GLN A 455 0.06 18.88 23.95
CA GLN A 455 -0.26 20.24 23.52
C GLN A 455 -1.31 20.95 24.37
N ASP A 456 -2.40 20.25 24.70
CA ASP A 456 -3.63 20.82 25.26
C ASP A 456 -3.71 20.78 26.79
N GLY A 457 -2.66 20.30 27.46
CA GLY A 457 -2.56 20.32 28.92
C GLY A 457 -3.10 19.08 29.62
N ASP A 458 -3.29 17.98 28.89
CA ASP A 458 -3.85 16.75 29.45
C ASP A 458 -3.14 16.23 30.70
N PRO A 459 -3.90 15.64 31.64
CA PRO A 459 -3.42 15.37 32.98
C PRO A 459 -2.34 14.28 33.01
N GLY A 460 -1.46 14.40 34.00
CA GLY A 460 -0.56 13.32 34.40
C GLY A 460 0.77 13.78 34.96
N THR A 461 1.49 12.83 35.56
CA THR A 461 2.74 13.14 36.27
C THR A 461 3.88 13.40 35.30
N GLY A 462 4.54 14.55 35.44
CA GLY A 462 5.77 14.86 34.72
C GLY A 462 5.58 15.27 33.26
N ASN A 463 4.34 15.56 32.83
CA ASN A 463 4.09 16.00 31.46
C ASN A 463 4.63 17.41 31.20
N VAL A 464 5.05 17.64 29.96
CA VAL A 464 5.52 18.91 29.42
C VAL A 464 4.45 19.46 28.46
N HIS A 465 4.14 20.75 28.58
CA HIS A 465 3.09 21.40 27.77
C HIS A 465 3.66 22.56 26.95
N SER A 466 4.76 22.29 26.25
CA SER A 466 5.48 23.28 25.43
C SER A 466 5.79 22.67 24.07
N ASP A 467 5.87 23.53 23.06
CA ASP A 467 6.15 23.13 21.67
C ASP A 467 7.37 22.19 21.62
N PRO A 468 7.24 20.99 21.02
CA PRO A 468 8.34 20.03 20.92
C PRO A 468 9.50 20.53 20.05
N LEU A 469 9.35 21.65 19.33
CA LEU A 469 10.36 22.22 18.44
C LEU A 469 10.86 21.17 17.44
N PHE A 470 9.92 20.59 16.71
CA PHE A 470 10.24 19.60 15.69
C PHE A 470 11.09 20.20 14.56
N VAL A 471 12.01 19.39 14.03
CA VAL A 471 12.81 19.65 12.84
C VAL A 471 12.81 18.44 11.91
N THR A 472 13.11 18.69 10.64
CA THR A 472 13.24 17.66 9.62
C THR A 472 14.47 16.79 9.88
N GLY A 473 14.29 15.48 9.77
CA GLY A 473 15.36 14.50 9.74
C GLY A 473 15.08 13.34 8.78
N PRO A 474 15.87 12.26 8.84
CA PRO A 474 15.81 11.16 7.86
C PRO A 474 14.45 10.48 7.67
N ARG A 475 13.57 10.53 8.69
CA ARG A 475 12.25 9.90 8.70
C ARG A 475 11.08 10.91 8.76
N GLY A 476 11.33 12.18 8.42
CA GLY A 476 10.30 13.24 8.39
C GLY A 476 10.51 14.33 9.44
N ASP A 477 9.45 15.08 9.72
CA ASP A 477 9.48 16.33 10.51
C ASP A 477 9.21 16.12 12.00
N TYR A 478 9.78 15.07 12.59
CA TYR A 478 9.48 14.64 13.97
C TYR A 478 10.73 14.48 14.85
N TYR A 479 11.84 15.12 14.47
CA TYR A 479 13.07 15.10 15.26
C TYR A 479 13.10 16.29 16.22
N LEU A 480 13.60 16.10 17.43
CA LEU A 480 13.69 17.16 18.42
C LEU A 480 14.87 18.09 18.10
N SER A 481 14.61 19.40 18.02
CA SER A 481 15.63 20.43 17.85
C SER A 481 16.70 20.37 18.94
N GLN A 482 17.98 20.48 18.56
CA GLN A 482 19.12 20.53 19.48
C GLN A 482 20.16 21.58 19.05
N ILE A 483 20.59 22.43 19.98
CA ILE A 483 21.68 23.40 19.76
C ILE A 483 22.97 22.67 19.37
N ALA A 484 23.22 21.50 19.98
CA ALA A 484 24.37 20.65 19.67
C ALA A 484 24.40 20.19 18.20
N ALA A 485 23.22 20.05 17.56
CA ALA A 485 23.09 19.72 16.15
C ALA A 485 22.92 20.97 15.25
N GLY A 486 23.11 22.17 15.80
CA GLY A 486 23.12 23.44 15.06
C GLY A 486 21.78 24.15 14.95
N GLN A 487 20.75 23.71 15.69
CA GLN A 487 19.46 24.41 15.75
C GLN A 487 19.47 25.60 16.73
N LEU A 488 18.44 26.46 16.65
CA LEU A 488 18.36 27.71 17.41
C LEU A 488 18.08 27.53 18.91
N ALA A 489 17.48 26.40 19.29
CA ALA A 489 17.11 26.09 20.67
C ALA A 489 17.06 24.57 20.89
N ASP A 490 17.25 24.12 22.13
CA ASP A 490 16.97 22.74 22.51
C ASP A 490 15.46 22.58 22.72
N SER A 491 14.90 21.49 22.21
CA SER A 491 13.52 21.09 22.47
C SER A 491 13.31 20.86 23.96
N PRO A 492 12.17 21.30 24.53
CA PRO A 492 11.83 21.06 25.92
C PRO A 492 11.54 19.58 26.22
N CYS A 493 11.37 18.74 25.19
CA CYS A 493 11.11 17.30 25.38
C CYS A 493 12.42 16.47 25.41
N VAL A 494 13.61 17.07 25.20
CA VAL A 494 14.91 16.37 25.33
C VAL A 494 15.19 16.06 26.81
N ASP A 495 15.56 14.82 27.12
CA ASP A 495 15.86 14.32 28.48
C ASP A 495 14.72 14.52 29.51
N ALA A 496 13.47 14.63 29.05
CA ALA A 496 12.32 14.99 29.89
C ALA A 496 11.48 13.80 30.41
N GLY A 497 11.79 12.56 30.00
CA GLY A 497 11.04 11.36 30.38
C GLY A 497 11.82 10.06 30.23
#